data_AF-A0A944UG62-F1
#
_entry.id   AF-A0A944UG62-F1
#
_cell.length_a   1.000
_cell.length_b   1.000
_cell.length_c   1.000
_cell.angle_alpha   90.00
_cell.angle_beta   90.00
_cell.angle_gamma   90.00
#
_symmetry.space_group_name_H-M   'P 1'
#
loop_
_entity.id
_entity.type
_entity.pdbx_description
1 polymer ?
#
loop_
_entity_poly.entity_id
_entity_poly.type
_entity_poly.pdbx_seq_one_letter_code
_entity_poly.pdbx_strand_id
1 'polypeptide(L)'
;GFNQLFLLMEKQHNRGQDGAGIGSMKLNMPPGEAFMFRERSTSSKALSKIFGSQHGKLDQMVKDGVAFPEFPETYKKHFDYGGEILMGHLRYGTSGAYGSTTCHPYFRKSNWPGKNLMVAGNFNLTNVEELNQKLVERGQHPVFDTDTQAILEETGYHLDAINDKLSTEAGKEGIKGDELASWIGERVDLPNIFRAASEHWDGGYALAGIIGNGDAFAMRDPLGIRPGFYFEDEEVIAVASERAPLMTVFDKKVDQVKEIKPGTIVVAKANGEVEVARFADDPARETACSFERIYFSRGNDPDIYAERKMLGALLVPDVLKSVGNDFSNSVFSYVPNTAESAYYGFMEQLRLVRRAEVQQQLIEAKNKGDLTDELINELVMDNWPKGEKIANKDIKLRTFISQESGRNQLVSHVYDITYGVVREKIDALVCIDDSIVRGTTLKQSILKILGRSKPRKLLIASTAPQIRYPDCYGIDMSELGKFIAFQAAVALINERGFNGLLEEVAQNCREALKETRSNLVNHVKKVYENFTPVEISAKVAELVTPEELNGDPKVEIIYQGIENLHEALPDHPGDWYFTGDYPTPGGYRVAHKAFLNFYENKNGRSY
;
A
#
# COMPACT_ATOMS: atom_id res chain seq x y z
N GLY A 1 -19.67 10.89 -14.57
CA GLY A 1 -19.96 9.53 -14.06
C GLY A 1 -19.00 8.47 -14.57
N PHE A 2 -19.47 7.54 -15.42
CA PHE A 2 -18.78 6.27 -15.73
C PHE A 2 -17.33 6.42 -16.24
N ASN A 3 -17.06 7.37 -17.13
CA ASN A 3 -15.70 7.65 -17.62
C ASN A 3 -14.75 8.17 -16.53
N GLN A 4 -15.26 8.98 -15.58
CA GLN A 4 -14.46 9.44 -14.44
C GLN A 4 -14.10 8.27 -13.53
N LEU A 5 -15.01 7.31 -13.31
CA LEU A 5 -14.70 6.09 -12.57
C LEU A 5 -13.58 5.30 -13.24
N PHE A 6 -13.62 5.13 -14.57
CA PHE A 6 -12.54 4.49 -15.33
C PHE A 6 -11.19 5.17 -15.08
N LEU A 7 -11.14 6.50 -15.27
CA LEU A 7 -9.91 7.27 -15.08
C LEU A 7 -9.40 7.19 -13.64
N LEU A 8 -10.29 7.24 -12.65
CA LEU A 8 -9.95 7.14 -11.24
C LEU A 8 -9.36 5.77 -10.88
N MET A 9 -9.90 4.69 -11.46
CA MET A 9 -9.35 3.34 -11.28
C MET A 9 -8.03 3.18 -12.03
N GLU A 10 -7.92 3.61 -13.28
CA GLU A 10 -6.67 3.52 -14.07
C GLU A 10 -5.52 4.29 -13.39
N LYS A 11 -5.82 5.46 -12.82
CA LYS A 11 -4.87 6.24 -12.02
C LYS A 11 -4.54 5.60 -10.66
N GLN A 12 -5.16 4.49 -10.27
CA GLN A 12 -4.83 3.72 -9.07
C GLN A 12 -4.33 2.30 -9.40
N HIS A 13 -4.01 2.01 -10.67
CA HIS A 13 -3.54 0.70 -11.11
C HIS A 13 -2.22 0.23 -10.46
N ASN A 14 -1.46 1.13 -9.83
CA ASN A 14 -0.31 0.79 -8.98
C ASN A 14 -0.71 -0.04 -7.75
N ARG A 15 -1.96 0.07 -7.29
CA ARG A 15 -2.46 -0.61 -6.08
C ARG A 15 -3.15 -1.94 -6.35
N GLY A 16 -3.26 -2.40 -7.60
CA GLY A 16 -3.91 -3.67 -7.91
C GLY A 16 -3.99 -3.97 -9.40
N GLN A 17 -3.49 -5.15 -9.79
CA GLN A 17 -3.43 -5.61 -11.19
C GLN A 17 -4.03 -7.01 -11.38
N ASP A 18 -4.39 -7.69 -10.30
CA ASP A 18 -4.83 -9.10 -10.33
C ASP A 18 -6.33 -9.26 -10.56
N GLY A 19 -7.08 -8.16 -10.46
CA GLY A 19 -8.48 -8.11 -10.77
C GLY A 19 -9.07 -6.71 -10.59
N ALA A 20 -10.27 -6.53 -11.11
CA ALA A 20 -11.02 -5.31 -10.93
C ALA A 20 -12.52 -5.63 -10.80
N GLY A 21 -13.26 -4.71 -10.21
CA GLY A 21 -14.71 -4.74 -10.26
C GLY A 21 -15.31 -3.36 -10.09
N ILE A 22 -16.54 -3.24 -10.56
CA ILE A 22 -17.31 -2.00 -10.55
C ILE A 22 -18.70 -2.27 -9.99
N GLY A 23 -19.25 -1.24 -9.36
CA GLY A 23 -20.60 -1.18 -8.82
C GLY A 23 -21.32 0.07 -9.31
N SER A 24 -22.63 -0.01 -9.46
CA SER A 24 -23.49 1.11 -9.81
C SER A 24 -24.79 1.01 -9.03
N MET A 25 -25.30 2.16 -8.57
CA MET A 25 -26.64 2.30 -8.04
C MET A 25 -27.37 3.46 -8.72
N LYS A 26 -28.62 3.21 -9.08
CA LYS A 26 -29.56 4.17 -9.67
C LYS A 26 -30.53 4.63 -8.59
N LEU A 27 -30.63 5.93 -8.38
CA LEU A 27 -31.56 6.52 -7.41
C LEU A 27 -32.99 6.55 -7.98
N ASN A 28 -34.00 6.47 -7.11
CA ASN A 28 -35.41 6.71 -7.48
C ASN A 28 -35.94 5.84 -8.64
N MET A 29 -35.50 4.58 -8.73
CA MET A 29 -36.03 3.64 -9.73
C MET A 29 -37.46 3.20 -9.37
N PRO A 30 -38.34 2.98 -10.37
CA PRO A 30 -39.68 2.47 -10.13
C PRO A 30 -39.68 1.09 -9.43
N PRO A 31 -40.68 0.78 -8.59
CA PRO A 31 -40.83 -0.56 -8.00
C PRO A 31 -40.82 -1.66 -9.06
N GLY A 32 -40.06 -2.73 -8.79
CA GLY A 32 -39.89 -3.87 -9.70
C GLY A 32 -38.74 -3.73 -10.70
N GLU A 33 -38.15 -2.55 -10.85
CA GLU A 33 -36.93 -2.35 -11.66
C GLU A 33 -35.65 -2.60 -10.85
N ALA A 34 -34.60 -3.07 -11.53
CA ALA A 34 -33.30 -3.25 -10.91
C ALA A 34 -32.59 -1.89 -10.72
N PHE A 35 -32.02 -1.67 -9.53
CA PHE A 35 -31.40 -0.40 -9.17
C PHE A 35 -29.94 -0.52 -8.70
N MET A 36 -29.40 -1.73 -8.50
CA MET A 36 -28.00 -1.95 -8.15
C MET A 36 -27.36 -3.02 -9.02
N PHE A 37 -26.16 -2.72 -9.52
CA PHE A 37 -25.45 -3.52 -10.53
C PHE A 37 -23.99 -3.73 -10.14
N ARG A 38 -23.43 -4.87 -10.52
CA ARG A 38 -22.04 -5.22 -10.25
C ARG A 38 -21.45 -6.08 -11.35
N GLU A 39 -20.21 -5.79 -11.72
CA GLU A 39 -19.38 -6.63 -12.59
C GLU A 39 -17.96 -6.75 -12.05
N ARG A 40 -17.35 -7.92 -12.25
CA ARG A 40 -16.02 -8.26 -11.72
C ARG A 40 -15.23 -9.08 -12.72
N SER A 41 -13.91 -8.91 -12.73
CA SER A 41 -13.00 -9.68 -13.58
C SER A 41 -11.66 -9.90 -12.91
N THR A 42 -11.13 -11.12 -13.03
CA THR A 42 -9.75 -11.50 -12.67
C THR A 42 -8.81 -11.55 -13.87
N SER A 43 -9.22 -10.99 -15.01
CA SER A 43 -8.34 -10.91 -16.18
C SER A 43 -7.14 -10.02 -15.86
N SER A 44 -5.97 -10.34 -16.39
CA SER A 44 -4.80 -9.45 -16.37
C SER A 44 -5.04 -8.10 -17.06
N LYS A 45 -6.13 -7.98 -17.84
CA LYS A 45 -6.65 -6.74 -18.42
C LYS A 45 -8.05 -6.42 -17.88
N ALA A 46 -8.30 -6.67 -16.60
CA ALA A 46 -9.63 -6.57 -15.98
C ALA A 46 -10.30 -5.21 -16.24
N LEU A 47 -9.60 -4.10 -16.04
CA LEU A 47 -10.11 -2.76 -16.33
C LEU A 47 -10.57 -2.62 -17.78
N SER A 48 -9.68 -2.85 -18.74
CA SER A 48 -10.02 -2.72 -20.17
C SER A 48 -11.14 -3.66 -20.58
N LYS A 49 -11.22 -4.86 -19.99
CA LYS A 49 -12.29 -5.83 -20.27
C LYS A 49 -13.64 -5.34 -19.77
N ILE A 50 -13.72 -4.91 -18.51
CA ILE A 50 -14.97 -4.45 -17.88
C ILE A 50 -15.46 -3.19 -18.60
N PHE A 51 -14.64 -2.15 -18.66
CA PHE A 51 -15.04 -0.88 -19.25
C PHE A 51 -15.26 -0.99 -20.76
N GLY A 52 -14.43 -1.74 -21.48
CA GLY A 52 -14.62 -1.98 -22.92
C GLY A 52 -15.92 -2.75 -23.23
N SER A 53 -16.27 -3.76 -22.42
CA SER A 53 -17.54 -4.49 -22.53
C SER A 53 -18.74 -3.56 -22.30
N GLN A 54 -18.68 -2.73 -21.26
CA GLN A 54 -19.78 -1.83 -20.90
C GLN A 54 -19.93 -0.67 -21.88
N HIS A 55 -18.82 -0.10 -22.38
CA HIS A 55 -18.85 0.87 -23.47
C HIS A 55 -19.44 0.27 -24.75
N GLY A 56 -19.05 -0.95 -25.11
CA GLY A 56 -19.62 -1.63 -26.28
C GLY A 56 -21.14 -1.82 -26.17
N LYS A 57 -21.66 -2.15 -24.98
CA LYS A 57 -23.11 -2.21 -24.72
C LYS A 57 -23.78 -0.85 -24.85
N LEU A 58 -23.20 0.19 -24.26
CA LEU A 58 -23.73 1.54 -24.33
C LEU A 58 -23.76 2.07 -25.78
N ASP A 59 -22.67 1.88 -26.52
CA ASP A 59 -22.58 2.28 -27.93
C ASP A 59 -23.62 1.57 -28.79
N GLN A 60 -23.89 0.29 -28.50
CA GLN A 60 -24.94 -0.45 -29.18
C GLN A 60 -26.33 0.10 -28.85
N MET A 61 -26.62 0.40 -27.58
CA MET A 61 -27.88 1.03 -27.17
C MET A 61 -28.10 2.39 -27.83
N VAL A 62 -27.02 3.16 -28.03
CA VAL A 62 -27.08 4.44 -28.76
C VAL A 62 -27.38 4.22 -30.23
N LYS A 63 -26.70 3.26 -30.89
CA LYS A 63 -26.96 2.91 -32.29
C LYS A 63 -28.38 2.40 -32.53
N ASP A 64 -28.92 1.65 -31.57
CA ASP A 64 -30.27 1.08 -31.63
C ASP A 64 -31.37 2.12 -31.31
N GLY A 65 -30.99 3.35 -30.93
CA GLY A 65 -31.94 4.41 -30.58
C GLY A 65 -32.66 4.17 -29.25
N VAL A 66 -32.02 3.45 -28.33
CA VAL A 66 -32.54 3.14 -26.99
C VAL A 66 -31.99 4.11 -25.94
N ALA A 67 -30.72 4.49 -26.07
CA ALA A 67 -30.05 5.46 -25.20
C ALA A 67 -29.62 6.68 -26.02
N PHE A 68 -29.83 7.88 -25.49
CA PHE A 68 -29.54 9.13 -26.18
C PHE A 68 -28.63 10.01 -25.30
N PRO A 69 -27.43 10.40 -25.78
CA PRO A 69 -26.48 11.20 -25.01
C PRO A 69 -27.06 12.51 -24.47
N GLU A 70 -28.00 13.11 -25.20
CA GLU A 70 -28.65 14.37 -24.86
C GLU A 70 -29.73 14.21 -23.76
N PHE A 71 -30.14 12.97 -23.47
CA PHE A 71 -31.21 12.65 -22.52
C PHE A 71 -30.71 11.67 -21.43
N PRO A 72 -30.14 12.17 -20.32
CA PRO A 72 -29.54 11.35 -19.26
C PRO A 72 -30.46 10.27 -18.69
N GLU A 73 -31.76 10.54 -18.60
CA GLU A 73 -32.76 9.57 -18.14
C GLU A 73 -32.79 8.29 -18.96
N THR A 74 -32.47 8.37 -20.26
CA THR A 74 -32.41 7.19 -21.13
C THR A 74 -31.21 6.31 -20.80
N TYR A 75 -30.09 6.92 -20.41
CA TYR A 75 -28.91 6.20 -19.93
C TYR A 75 -29.22 5.54 -18.59
N LYS A 76 -29.80 6.29 -17.66
CA LYS A 76 -30.22 5.76 -16.36
C LYS A 76 -31.17 4.58 -16.52
N LYS A 77 -32.16 4.66 -17.39
CA LYS A 77 -33.13 3.57 -17.60
C LYS A 77 -32.51 2.32 -18.23
N HIS A 78 -31.68 2.49 -19.26
CA HIS A 78 -31.27 1.36 -20.11
C HIS A 78 -29.86 0.84 -19.86
N PHE A 79 -28.95 1.66 -19.32
CA PHE A 79 -27.57 1.28 -19.05
C PHE A 79 -27.35 1.03 -17.56
N ASP A 80 -26.90 -0.17 -17.20
CA ASP A 80 -26.68 -0.61 -15.81
C ASP A 80 -25.74 0.33 -15.02
N TYR A 81 -24.74 0.91 -15.70
CA TYR A 81 -23.78 1.85 -15.11
C TYR A 81 -24.06 3.32 -15.44
N GLY A 82 -25.30 3.62 -15.85
CA GLY A 82 -25.84 4.98 -15.98
C GLY A 82 -26.43 5.52 -14.68
N GLY A 83 -26.03 4.98 -13.52
CA GLY A 83 -26.48 5.43 -12.21
C GLY A 83 -25.68 6.60 -11.66
N GLU A 84 -26.23 7.22 -10.62
CA GLU A 84 -25.67 8.38 -9.93
C GLU A 84 -24.52 8.00 -8.98
N ILE A 85 -24.59 6.81 -8.38
CA ILE A 85 -23.58 6.34 -7.42
C ILE A 85 -22.77 5.22 -8.06
N LEU A 86 -21.46 5.44 -8.14
CA LEU A 86 -20.53 4.54 -8.82
C LEU A 86 -19.40 4.14 -7.88
N MET A 87 -18.98 2.88 -7.95
CA MET A 87 -17.90 2.34 -7.14
C MET A 87 -16.96 1.51 -7.99
N GLY A 88 -15.67 1.56 -7.68
CA GLY A 88 -14.64 0.76 -8.34
C GLY A 88 -13.66 0.19 -7.33
N HIS A 89 -13.14 -0.99 -7.61
CA HIS A 89 -12.07 -1.59 -6.84
C HIS A 89 -11.04 -2.26 -7.74
N LEU A 90 -9.77 -2.14 -7.36
CA LEU A 90 -8.65 -2.86 -7.93
C LEU A 90 -8.10 -3.84 -6.91
N ARG A 91 -8.00 -5.10 -7.30
CA ARG A 91 -7.47 -6.15 -6.43
C ARG A 91 -5.97 -6.27 -6.63
N TYR A 92 -5.23 -6.14 -5.53
CA TYR A 92 -3.91 -6.70 -5.39
C TYR A 92 -4.06 -8.12 -4.84
N GLY A 93 -3.74 -9.11 -5.65
CA GLY A 93 -3.86 -10.53 -5.37
C GLY A 93 -2.85 -10.93 -4.31
N THR A 94 -3.28 -10.91 -3.07
CA THR A 94 -2.45 -11.22 -1.91
C THR A 94 -2.36 -12.74 -1.62
N SER A 95 -3.21 -13.55 -2.28
CA SER A 95 -3.31 -15.04 -2.35
C SER A 95 -4.80 -15.44 -2.24
N GLY A 96 -5.13 -16.73 -2.40
CA GLY A 96 -6.50 -17.25 -2.46
C GLY A 96 -6.95 -17.64 -3.88
N ALA A 97 -8.12 -18.28 -3.97
CA ALA A 97 -8.64 -18.77 -5.25
C ALA A 97 -8.73 -17.63 -6.27
N TYR A 98 -8.13 -17.81 -7.44
CA TYR A 98 -8.22 -16.88 -8.57
C TYR A 98 -9.60 -17.02 -9.21
N GLY A 99 -10.60 -16.38 -8.60
CA GLY A 99 -11.97 -16.37 -9.08
C GLY A 99 -12.55 -14.95 -9.05
N SER A 100 -13.50 -14.65 -9.93
CA SER A 100 -14.22 -13.37 -9.89
C SER A 100 -14.96 -13.16 -8.57
N THR A 101 -15.22 -14.23 -7.82
CA THR A 101 -15.85 -14.21 -6.50
C THR A 101 -15.03 -13.49 -5.44
N THR A 102 -13.69 -13.49 -5.56
CA THR A 102 -12.77 -12.82 -4.62
C THR A 102 -12.46 -11.38 -4.99
N CYS A 103 -13.02 -10.87 -6.09
CA CYS A 103 -12.92 -9.46 -6.45
C CYS A 103 -14.01 -8.65 -5.74
N HIS A 104 -13.71 -7.41 -5.37
CA HIS A 104 -14.70 -6.46 -4.89
C HIS A 104 -15.41 -5.79 -6.10
N PRO A 105 -16.58 -5.17 -5.90
CA PRO A 105 -17.32 -5.08 -4.63
C PRO A 105 -18.04 -6.38 -4.24
N TYR A 106 -18.19 -6.62 -2.94
CA TYR A 106 -19.13 -7.61 -2.41
C TYR A 106 -20.53 -7.01 -2.35
N PHE A 107 -21.56 -7.84 -2.48
CA PHE A 107 -22.95 -7.37 -2.56
C PHE A 107 -23.90 -8.32 -1.85
N ARG A 108 -24.52 -7.82 -0.78
CA ARG A 108 -25.62 -8.43 -0.04
C ARG A 108 -26.95 -7.88 -0.57
N LYS A 109 -27.82 -8.77 -1.03
CA LYS A 109 -29.10 -8.41 -1.66
C LYS A 109 -30.28 -8.63 -0.72
N SER A 110 -31.25 -7.74 -0.80
CA SER A 110 -32.55 -7.84 -0.14
C SER A 110 -33.64 -7.23 -1.02
N ASN A 111 -34.88 -7.67 -0.86
CA ASN A 111 -36.03 -6.98 -1.44
C ASN A 111 -36.36 -5.66 -0.71
N TRP A 112 -35.78 -5.43 0.48
CA TRP A 112 -35.84 -4.16 1.18
C TRP A 112 -34.65 -3.28 0.77
N PRO A 113 -34.86 -2.12 0.12
CA PRO A 113 -33.77 -1.25 -0.35
C PRO A 113 -32.75 -0.94 0.75
N GLY A 114 -33.21 -0.53 1.94
CA GLY A 114 -32.37 -0.21 3.09
C GLY A 114 -31.57 -1.37 3.70
N LYS A 115 -31.79 -2.62 3.25
CA LYS A 115 -31.03 -3.81 3.68
C LYS A 115 -30.04 -4.32 2.63
N ASN A 116 -29.98 -3.68 1.46
CA ASN A 116 -28.97 -3.95 0.44
C ASN A 116 -27.67 -3.25 0.80
N LEU A 117 -26.55 -3.95 0.70
CA LEU A 117 -25.22 -3.42 1.03
C LEU A 117 -24.19 -3.89 0.01
N MET A 118 -23.58 -2.94 -0.69
CA MET A 118 -22.42 -3.16 -1.54
C MET A 118 -21.17 -2.57 -0.87
N VAL A 119 -20.07 -3.33 -0.77
CA VAL A 119 -18.83 -2.89 -0.09
C VAL A 119 -17.60 -3.22 -0.92
N ALA A 120 -16.65 -2.28 -0.92
CA ALA A 120 -15.28 -2.48 -1.36
C ALA A 120 -14.32 -1.77 -0.40
N GLY A 121 -13.05 -2.11 -0.45
CA GLY A 121 -12.05 -1.40 0.34
C GLY A 121 -10.68 -2.06 0.26
N ASN A 122 -9.69 -1.33 0.76
CA ASN A 122 -8.35 -1.84 1.00
C ASN A 122 -8.22 -2.13 2.50
N PHE A 123 -8.21 -3.40 2.86
CA PHE A 123 -8.14 -3.83 4.25
C PHE A 123 -7.57 -5.22 4.40
N ASN A 124 -7.19 -5.53 5.64
CA ASN A 124 -7.03 -6.88 6.11
C ASN A 124 -7.41 -6.93 7.60
N LEU A 125 -8.31 -7.84 7.96
CA LEU A 125 -8.63 -8.12 9.35
C LEU A 125 -7.81 -9.30 9.87
N THR A 126 -7.30 -9.20 11.08
CA THR A 126 -6.40 -10.19 11.70
C THR A 126 -7.13 -11.12 12.67
N ASN A 127 -8.42 -10.89 12.92
CA ASN A 127 -9.25 -11.66 13.85
C ASN A 127 -10.52 -12.23 13.19
N VAL A 128 -10.45 -12.55 11.90
CA VAL A 128 -11.58 -13.07 11.12
C VAL A 128 -12.23 -14.31 11.76
N GLU A 129 -11.44 -15.21 12.33
CA GLU A 129 -11.94 -16.39 13.05
C GLU A 129 -12.85 -16.01 14.24
N GLU A 130 -12.47 -14.98 15.01
CA GLU A 130 -13.26 -14.48 16.14
C GLU A 130 -14.57 -13.83 15.67
N LEU A 131 -14.50 -13.00 14.62
CA LEU A 131 -15.67 -12.34 14.05
C LEU A 131 -16.68 -13.36 13.52
N ASN A 132 -16.18 -14.37 12.82
CA ASN A 132 -16.98 -15.48 12.32
C ASN A 132 -17.66 -16.27 13.45
N GLN A 133 -16.94 -16.52 14.54
CA GLN A 133 -17.50 -17.20 15.71
C GLN A 133 -18.63 -16.38 16.37
N LYS A 134 -18.49 -15.06 16.45
CA LYS A 134 -19.58 -14.17 16.95
C LYS A 134 -20.84 -14.24 16.09
N LEU A 135 -20.69 -14.28 14.77
CA LEU A 135 -21.84 -14.47 13.86
C LEU A 135 -22.53 -15.82 14.10
N VAL A 136 -21.77 -16.89 14.32
CA VAL A 136 -22.31 -18.22 14.65
C VAL A 136 -23.04 -18.20 16.00
N GLU A 137 -22.50 -17.53 17.01
CA GLU A 137 -23.14 -17.39 18.34
C GLU A 137 -24.47 -16.63 18.28
N ARG A 138 -24.64 -15.74 17.30
CA ARG A 138 -25.92 -15.07 17.01
C ARG A 138 -26.91 -15.96 16.23
N GLY A 139 -26.53 -17.20 15.92
CA GLY A 139 -27.34 -18.15 15.15
C GLY A 139 -27.23 -17.98 13.64
N GLN A 140 -26.27 -17.20 13.14
CA GLN A 140 -26.03 -17.08 11.70
C GLN A 140 -25.17 -18.24 11.18
N HIS A 141 -25.20 -18.44 9.86
CA HIS A 141 -24.34 -19.42 9.17
C HIS A 141 -23.44 -18.71 8.17
N PRO A 142 -22.42 -17.97 8.64
CA PRO A 142 -21.49 -17.27 7.75
C PRO A 142 -20.67 -18.27 6.92
N VAL A 143 -20.42 -17.93 5.66
CA VAL A 143 -19.47 -18.66 4.83
C VAL A 143 -18.06 -18.15 5.15
N PHE A 144 -17.19 -19.01 5.68
CA PHE A 144 -15.81 -18.68 6.03
C PHE A 144 -14.92 -18.54 4.79
N ASP A 145 -15.20 -17.55 3.95
CA ASP A 145 -14.50 -17.35 2.67
C ASP A 145 -13.45 -16.23 2.75
N THR A 146 -13.82 -15.06 3.27
CA THR A 146 -12.96 -13.87 3.29
C THR A 146 -13.24 -12.96 4.49
N ASP A 147 -12.28 -12.13 4.87
CA ASP A 147 -12.46 -11.02 5.81
C ASP A 147 -13.58 -10.05 5.39
N THR A 148 -13.73 -9.84 4.09
CA THR A 148 -14.78 -9.03 3.49
C THR A 148 -16.17 -9.60 3.79
N GLN A 149 -16.31 -10.92 3.80
CA GLN A 149 -17.57 -11.57 4.15
C GLN A 149 -17.92 -11.33 5.62
N ALA A 150 -16.94 -11.38 6.53
CA ALA A 150 -17.16 -11.05 7.94
C ALA A 150 -17.63 -9.59 8.12
N ILE A 151 -16.99 -8.63 7.44
CA ILE A 151 -17.42 -7.21 7.43
C ILE A 151 -18.84 -7.08 6.88
N LEU A 152 -19.14 -7.73 5.76
CA LEU A 152 -20.42 -7.62 5.07
C LEU A 152 -21.57 -8.14 5.94
N GLU A 153 -21.41 -9.29 6.58
CA GLU A 153 -22.45 -9.89 7.40
C GLU A 153 -22.59 -9.21 8.77
N GLU A 154 -21.48 -8.78 9.39
CA GLU A 154 -21.53 -8.02 10.64
C GLU A 154 -22.24 -6.68 10.43
N THR A 155 -21.87 -5.93 9.38
CA THR A 155 -22.54 -4.69 9.01
C THR A 155 -24.00 -4.94 8.62
N GLY A 156 -24.26 -6.00 7.84
CA GLY A 156 -25.59 -6.40 7.42
C GLY A 156 -26.52 -6.73 8.59
N TYR A 157 -26.00 -7.37 9.65
CA TYR A 157 -26.74 -7.65 10.87
C TYR A 157 -27.24 -6.37 11.56
N HIS A 158 -26.35 -5.39 11.77
CA HIS A 158 -26.73 -4.12 12.39
C HIS A 158 -27.65 -3.29 11.50
N LEU A 159 -27.42 -3.30 10.18
CA LEU A 159 -28.27 -2.63 9.20
C LEU A 159 -29.69 -3.23 9.17
N ASP A 160 -29.82 -4.55 9.25
CA ASP A 160 -31.13 -5.21 9.29
C ASP A 160 -31.88 -4.85 10.57
N ALA A 161 -31.19 -4.89 11.72
CA ALA A 161 -31.78 -4.59 13.03
C ALA A 161 -32.33 -3.16 13.10
N ILE A 162 -31.60 -2.17 12.58
CA ILE A 162 -32.08 -0.78 12.57
C ILE A 162 -33.24 -0.58 11.59
N ASN A 163 -33.20 -1.25 10.42
CA ASN A 163 -34.31 -1.20 9.46
C ASN A 163 -35.60 -1.77 10.09
N ASP A 164 -35.51 -2.89 10.81
CA ASP A 164 -36.69 -3.51 11.46
C ASP A 164 -37.24 -2.66 12.61
N LYS A 165 -36.34 -2.03 13.38
CA LYS A 165 -36.72 -1.07 14.43
C LYS A 165 -37.48 0.12 13.83
N LEU A 166 -36.90 0.77 12.82
CA LEU A 166 -37.48 1.93 12.15
C LEU A 166 -38.80 1.58 11.44
N SER A 167 -38.89 0.41 10.82
CA SER A 167 -40.13 -0.10 10.22
C SER A 167 -41.26 -0.23 11.25
N THR A 168 -40.94 -0.72 12.45
CA THR A 168 -41.90 -0.83 13.56
C THR A 168 -42.35 0.56 14.05
N GLU A 169 -41.45 1.53 14.10
CA GLU A 169 -41.76 2.92 14.50
C GLU A 169 -42.64 3.61 13.46
N ALA A 170 -42.26 3.53 12.18
CA ALA A 170 -43.03 4.03 11.05
C ALA A 170 -44.47 3.48 11.04
N GLY A 171 -44.63 2.18 11.35
CA GLY A 171 -45.94 1.54 11.46
C GLY A 171 -46.83 2.14 12.57
N LYS A 172 -46.25 2.62 13.67
CA LYS A 172 -46.97 3.33 14.75
C LYS A 172 -47.39 4.73 14.33
N GLU A 173 -46.60 5.38 13.48
CA GLU A 173 -46.89 6.70 12.88
C GLU A 173 -47.84 6.62 11.67
N GLY A 174 -48.20 5.40 11.25
CA GLY A 174 -49.11 5.18 10.12
C GLY A 174 -48.45 5.28 8.74
N ILE A 175 -47.12 5.37 8.68
CA ILE A 175 -46.34 5.39 7.44
C ILE A 175 -46.33 3.99 6.82
N LYS A 176 -46.69 3.88 5.54
CA LYS A 176 -46.89 2.60 4.84
C LYS A 176 -46.57 2.73 3.34
N GLY A 177 -46.49 1.59 2.66
CA GLY A 177 -46.30 1.56 1.20
C GLY A 177 -44.93 2.11 0.79
N ASP A 178 -44.90 2.83 -0.33
CA ASP A 178 -43.66 3.32 -0.93
C ASP A 178 -42.94 4.37 -0.06
N GLU A 179 -43.68 5.13 0.75
CA GLU A 179 -43.14 6.15 1.66
C GLU A 179 -42.28 5.55 2.78
N LEU A 180 -42.53 4.30 3.16
CA LEU A 180 -41.82 3.62 4.25
C LEU A 180 -40.32 3.54 4.00
N ALA A 181 -39.91 3.23 2.75
CA ALA A 181 -38.50 3.08 2.42
C ALA A 181 -37.75 4.43 2.52
N SER A 182 -38.36 5.52 2.05
CA SER A 182 -37.81 6.86 2.18
C SER A 182 -37.71 7.28 3.64
N TRP A 183 -38.80 7.07 4.40
CA TRP A 183 -38.88 7.43 5.81
C TRP A 183 -37.80 6.74 6.66
N ILE A 184 -37.58 5.44 6.41
CA ILE A 184 -36.50 4.68 7.04
C ILE A 184 -35.14 5.25 6.60
N GLY A 185 -34.90 5.41 5.30
CA GLY A 185 -33.61 5.85 4.76
C GLY A 185 -33.13 7.21 5.30
N GLU A 186 -34.05 8.16 5.48
CA GLU A 186 -33.78 9.47 6.09
C GLU A 186 -33.33 9.37 7.55
N ARG A 187 -33.70 8.29 8.25
CA ARG A 187 -33.44 8.08 9.70
C ARG A 187 -32.35 7.04 9.98
N VAL A 188 -31.80 6.40 8.94
CA VAL A 188 -30.65 5.50 9.11
C VAL A 188 -29.42 6.31 9.48
N ASP A 189 -28.86 5.99 10.64
CA ASP A 189 -27.64 6.57 11.21
C ASP A 189 -26.47 5.62 10.97
N LEU A 190 -25.78 5.82 9.84
CA LEU A 190 -24.62 5.00 9.47
C LEU A 190 -23.46 5.11 10.47
N PRO A 191 -23.10 6.30 11.01
CA PRO A 191 -22.05 6.39 12.02
C PRO A 191 -22.26 5.46 13.22
N ASN A 192 -23.48 5.40 13.77
CA ASN A 192 -23.78 4.51 14.90
C ASN A 192 -23.86 3.03 14.50
N ILE A 193 -24.32 2.71 13.29
CA ILE A 193 -24.28 1.34 12.77
C ILE A 193 -22.84 0.84 12.64
N PHE A 194 -21.95 1.66 12.08
CA PHE A 194 -20.54 1.30 11.94
C PHE A 194 -19.82 1.26 13.27
N ARG A 195 -20.17 2.13 14.23
CA ARG A 195 -19.66 2.05 15.61
C ARG A 195 -19.92 0.67 16.22
N ALA A 196 -21.13 0.14 16.06
CA ALA A 196 -21.48 -1.19 16.56
C ALA A 196 -20.81 -2.30 15.73
N ALA A 197 -20.86 -2.20 14.40
CA ALA A 197 -20.33 -3.25 13.52
C ALA A 197 -18.81 -3.41 13.62
N SER A 198 -18.07 -2.32 13.81
CA SER A 198 -16.60 -2.32 13.84
C SER A 198 -16.00 -2.46 15.24
N GLU A 199 -16.80 -2.57 16.31
CA GLU A 199 -16.34 -2.60 17.70
C GLU A 199 -15.22 -3.63 17.94
N HIS A 200 -15.27 -4.74 17.20
CA HIS A 200 -14.34 -5.86 17.35
C HIS A 200 -13.42 -6.07 16.15
N TRP A 201 -13.37 -5.15 15.19
CA TRP A 201 -12.47 -5.30 14.05
C TRP A 201 -11.04 -5.05 14.49
N ASP A 202 -10.18 -6.07 14.35
CA ASP A 202 -8.73 -5.92 14.51
C ASP A 202 -8.10 -5.95 13.11
N GLY A 203 -7.41 -4.88 12.73
CA GLY A 203 -6.81 -4.76 11.42
C GLY A 203 -6.64 -3.32 10.96
N GLY A 204 -6.25 -3.16 9.70
CA GLY A 204 -6.21 -1.86 9.01
C GLY A 204 -7.20 -1.87 7.87
N TYR A 205 -7.95 -0.79 7.69
CA TYR A 205 -9.01 -0.73 6.69
C TYR A 205 -9.35 0.69 6.23
N ALA A 206 -9.52 0.82 4.91
CA ALA A 206 -10.21 1.93 4.28
C ALA A 206 -11.33 1.34 3.41
N LEU A 207 -12.58 1.55 3.84
CA LEU A 207 -13.78 0.94 3.26
C LEU A 207 -14.62 2.00 2.56
N ALA A 208 -15.30 1.61 1.49
CA ALA A 208 -16.37 2.36 0.88
C ALA A 208 -17.55 1.44 0.58
N GLY A 209 -18.77 1.96 0.69
CA GLY A 209 -19.97 1.18 0.49
C GLY A 209 -21.14 1.98 -0.08
N ILE A 210 -22.14 1.25 -0.57
CA ILE A 210 -23.42 1.78 -1.05
C ILE A 210 -24.53 0.98 -0.36
N ILE A 211 -25.46 1.69 0.27
CA ILE A 211 -26.69 1.14 0.82
C ILE A 211 -27.81 1.33 -0.21
N GLY A 212 -28.71 0.36 -0.34
CA GLY A 212 -29.76 0.41 -1.35
C GLY A 212 -30.84 1.49 -1.13
N ASN A 213 -30.78 2.29 -0.05
CA ASN A 213 -31.57 3.51 0.10
C ASN A 213 -30.96 4.72 -0.64
N GLY A 214 -29.73 4.59 -1.16
CA GLY A 214 -29.01 5.64 -1.89
C GLY A 214 -27.93 6.32 -1.06
N ASP A 215 -27.75 5.94 0.20
CA ASP A 215 -26.64 6.43 0.99
C ASP A 215 -25.34 5.72 0.56
N ALA A 216 -24.28 6.49 0.33
CA ALA A 216 -22.94 6.00 0.12
C ALA A 216 -22.05 6.42 1.29
N PHE A 217 -21.01 5.63 1.57
CA PHE A 217 -20.08 5.97 2.64
C PHE A 217 -18.64 5.61 2.29
N ALA A 218 -17.72 6.26 2.99
CA ALA A 218 -16.33 5.86 3.08
C ALA A 218 -15.82 6.06 4.50
N MET A 219 -15.09 5.07 5.04
CA MET A 219 -14.61 5.10 6.42
C MET A 219 -13.17 4.59 6.52
N ARG A 220 -12.49 5.01 7.58
CA ARG A 220 -11.09 4.67 7.84
C ARG A 220 -10.90 4.12 9.24
N ASP A 221 -10.02 3.12 9.38
CA ASP A 221 -9.71 2.47 10.64
C ASP A 221 -9.29 3.47 11.74
N PRO A 222 -9.60 3.17 13.02
CA PRO A 222 -9.31 4.06 14.14
C PRO A 222 -7.84 4.43 14.29
N LEU A 223 -6.93 3.60 13.80
CA LEU A 223 -5.48 3.79 13.91
C LEU A 223 -4.88 4.52 12.71
N GLY A 224 -5.68 4.80 11.68
CA GLY A 224 -5.25 5.49 10.46
C GLY A 224 -4.32 4.67 9.57
N ILE A 225 -4.28 3.34 9.71
CA ILE A 225 -3.32 2.46 9.05
C ILE A 225 -3.41 2.57 7.52
N ARG A 226 -4.63 2.49 6.96
CA ARG A 226 -4.87 2.55 5.51
C ARG A 226 -5.28 3.95 5.07
N PRO A 227 -4.74 4.48 3.96
CA PRO A 227 -5.08 5.83 3.51
C PRO A 227 -6.45 5.89 2.81
N GLY A 228 -7.11 7.04 2.92
CA GLY A 228 -8.37 7.35 2.25
C GLY A 228 -8.57 8.86 2.16
N PHE A 229 -9.03 9.34 1.01
CA PHE A 229 -9.20 10.75 0.69
C PHE A 229 -10.54 10.98 0.01
N TYR A 230 -11.09 12.18 0.19
CA TYR A 230 -12.31 12.61 -0.46
C TYR A 230 -12.27 14.10 -0.81
N PHE A 231 -13.12 14.50 -1.74
CA PHE A 231 -13.52 15.90 -1.90
C PHE A 231 -15.02 15.95 -2.20
N GLU A 232 -15.59 17.13 -2.02
CA GLU A 232 -16.99 17.45 -2.31
C GLU A 232 -17.03 18.83 -2.98
N ASP A 233 -17.87 18.97 -3.99
CA ASP A 233 -18.28 20.24 -4.59
C ASP A 233 -19.78 20.23 -4.91
N GLU A 234 -20.26 21.24 -5.63
CA GLU A 234 -21.68 21.38 -5.99
C GLU A 234 -22.20 20.28 -6.93
N GLU A 235 -21.32 19.54 -7.61
CA GLU A 235 -21.70 18.51 -8.58
C GLU A 235 -21.53 17.09 -8.04
N VAL A 236 -20.43 16.82 -7.33
CA VAL A 236 -20.05 15.46 -6.93
C VAL A 236 -19.32 15.40 -5.59
N ILE A 237 -19.50 14.28 -4.91
CA ILE A 237 -18.57 13.76 -3.91
C ILE A 237 -17.80 12.58 -4.51
N ALA A 238 -16.48 12.58 -4.32
CA ALA A 238 -15.63 11.49 -4.79
C ALA A 238 -14.63 11.07 -3.72
N VAL A 239 -14.39 9.76 -3.64
CA VAL A 239 -13.49 9.12 -2.68
C VAL A 239 -12.46 8.28 -3.44
N ALA A 240 -11.22 8.28 -2.97
CA ALA A 240 -10.16 7.41 -3.47
C ALA A 240 -9.19 7.04 -2.34
N SER A 241 -8.38 5.99 -2.55
CA SER A 241 -7.33 5.64 -1.59
C SER A 241 -6.14 6.60 -1.62
N GLU A 242 -5.94 7.32 -2.72
CA GLU A 242 -4.85 8.28 -2.90
C GLU A 242 -5.41 9.65 -3.31
N ARG A 243 -4.73 10.73 -2.90
CA ARG A 243 -5.13 12.12 -3.21
C ARG A 243 -4.88 12.49 -4.68
N ALA A 244 -3.73 12.15 -5.25
CA ALA A 244 -3.34 12.56 -6.60
C ALA A 244 -4.33 12.12 -7.73
N PRO A 245 -4.94 10.92 -7.69
CA PRO A 245 -6.01 10.56 -8.61
C PRO A 245 -7.23 11.49 -8.56
N LEU A 246 -7.68 11.92 -7.38
CA LEU A 246 -8.81 12.85 -7.25
C LEU A 246 -8.47 14.21 -7.87
N MET A 247 -7.28 14.74 -7.56
CA MET A 247 -6.79 15.99 -8.14
C MET A 247 -6.76 15.93 -9.68
N THR A 248 -6.26 14.83 -10.24
CA THR A 248 -6.10 14.69 -11.69
C THR A 248 -7.42 14.50 -12.42
N VAL A 249 -8.32 13.68 -11.89
CA VAL A 249 -9.56 13.28 -12.59
C VAL A 249 -10.63 14.36 -12.49
N PHE A 250 -10.63 15.15 -11.41
CA PHE A 250 -11.64 16.16 -11.13
C PHE A 250 -11.09 17.60 -11.10
N ASP A 251 -9.86 17.80 -11.59
CA ASP A 251 -9.18 19.10 -11.67
C ASP A 251 -9.20 19.86 -10.32
N LYS A 252 -8.83 19.13 -9.25
CA LYS A 252 -8.80 19.68 -7.88
C LYS A 252 -7.41 20.07 -7.45
N LYS A 253 -7.33 21.16 -6.70
CA LYS A 253 -6.12 21.57 -6.00
C LYS A 253 -5.91 20.74 -4.73
N VAL A 254 -4.69 20.76 -4.20
CA VAL A 254 -4.28 19.99 -3.03
C VAL A 254 -5.14 20.31 -1.81
N ASP A 255 -5.45 21.58 -1.58
CA ASP A 255 -6.25 22.08 -0.45
C ASP A 255 -7.74 21.75 -0.54
N GLN A 256 -8.21 21.33 -1.72
CA GLN A 256 -9.60 20.91 -1.94
C GLN A 256 -9.83 19.43 -1.66
N VAL A 257 -8.76 18.62 -1.55
CA VAL A 257 -8.87 17.18 -1.26
C VAL A 257 -8.51 16.93 0.20
N LYS A 258 -9.45 16.36 0.94
CA LYS A 258 -9.33 16.09 2.38
C LYS A 258 -9.00 14.63 2.61
N GLU A 259 -8.20 14.37 3.63
CA GLU A 259 -7.99 13.03 4.15
C GLU A 259 -9.17 12.60 5.03
N ILE A 260 -9.62 11.36 4.90
CA ILE A 260 -10.56 10.75 5.85
C ILE A 260 -9.79 10.52 7.15
N LYS A 261 -10.22 11.15 8.25
CA LYS A 261 -9.49 11.08 9.52
C LYS A 261 -9.66 9.72 10.20
N PRO A 262 -8.69 9.27 11.01
CA PRO A 262 -8.79 7.99 11.71
C PRO A 262 -10.06 7.89 12.57
N GLY A 263 -10.77 6.76 12.45
CA GLY A 263 -12.01 6.50 13.19
C GLY A 263 -13.22 7.32 12.71
N THR A 264 -13.13 7.94 11.53
CA THR A 264 -14.22 8.71 10.92
C THR A 264 -14.84 8.00 9.72
N ILE A 265 -16.09 8.34 9.46
CA ILE A 265 -16.88 7.96 8.30
C ILE A 265 -17.39 9.23 7.61
N VAL A 266 -17.28 9.25 6.29
CA VAL A 266 -17.91 10.23 5.40
C VAL A 266 -19.13 9.56 4.81
N VAL A 267 -20.31 10.14 5.00
CA VAL A 267 -21.59 9.65 4.49
C VAL A 267 -22.14 10.65 3.50
N ALA A 268 -22.40 10.21 2.28
CA ALA A 268 -23.16 10.96 1.29
C ALA A 268 -24.59 10.40 1.26
N LYS A 269 -25.54 11.20 1.73
CA LYS A 269 -26.96 10.82 1.78
C LYS A 269 -27.57 10.88 0.37
N ALA A 270 -28.62 10.10 0.14
CA ALA A 270 -29.32 10.07 -1.16
C ALA A 270 -29.87 11.44 -1.62
N ASN A 271 -30.09 12.36 -0.68
CA ASN A 271 -30.54 13.73 -0.93
C ASN A 271 -29.40 14.72 -1.29
N GLY A 272 -28.14 14.26 -1.25
CA GLY A 272 -26.95 15.07 -1.52
C GLY A 272 -26.28 15.67 -0.28
N GLU A 273 -26.84 15.52 0.92
CA GLU A 273 -26.19 15.97 2.16
C GLU A 273 -24.98 15.11 2.49
N VAL A 274 -23.88 15.75 2.90
CA VAL A 274 -22.66 15.07 3.33
C VAL A 274 -22.45 15.24 4.83
N GLU A 275 -22.32 14.12 5.53
CA GLU A 275 -22.00 14.05 6.95
C GLU A 275 -20.60 13.47 7.14
N VAL A 276 -19.80 14.10 8.01
CA VAL A 276 -18.53 13.54 8.48
C VAL A 276 -18.62 13.34 9.98
N ALA A 277 -18.57 12.10 10.42
CA ALA A 277 -18.79 11.73 11.82
C ALA A 277 -17.77 10.70 12.31
N ARG A 278 -17.64 10.58 13.63
CA ARG A 278 -16.82 9.55 14.27
C ARG A 278 -17.64 8.29 14.55
N PHE A 279 -17.16 7.15 14.07
CA PHE A 279 -17.72 5.84 14.45
C PHE A 279 -16.91 5.17 15.56
N ALA A 280 -15.69 5.65 15.86
CA ALA A 280 -14.84 5.11 16.91
C ALA A 280 -14.25 6.22 17.80
N ASP A 281 -13.82 5.85 19.00
CA ASP A 281 -13.12 6.75 19.90
C ASP A 281 -11.70 7.04 19.37
N ASP A 282 -11.08 8.11 19.84
CA ASP A 282 -9.71 8.46 19.41
C ASP A 282 -8.71 7.41 19.89
N PRO A 283 -7.80 6.93 19.01
CA PRO A 283 -6.77 6.00 19.43
C PRO A 283 -5.79 6.71 20.37
N ALA A 284 -5.13 5.94 21.24
CA ALA A 284 -4.02 6.48 22.05
C ALA A 284 -2.85 6.98 21.18
N ARG A 285 -2.68 6.40 19.98
CA ARG A 285 -1.68 6.77 18.99
C ARG A 285 -2.16 6.39 17.59
N GLU A 286 -1.97 7.29 16.63
CA GLU A 286 -2.12 6.99 15.21
C GLU A 286 -0.87 6.27 14.67
N THR A 287 -1.08 5.28 13.81
CA THR A 287 -0.02 4.43 13.26
C THR A 287 -0.19 4.28 11.75
N ALA A 288 -0.31 5.41 11.06
CA ALA A 288 -0.42 5.44 9.61
C ALA A 288 0.80 4.76 8.96
N CYS A 289 0.57 3.94 7.94
CA CYS A 289 1.57 3.06 7.36
C CYS A 289 2.71 3.84 6.68
N SER A 290 3.95 3.73 7.19
CA SER A 290 5.12 4.37 6.56
C SER A 290 5.42 3.81 5.16
N PHE A 291 5.05 2.56 4.87
CA PHE A 291 5.35 1.90 3.59
C PHE A 291 4.55 2.49 2.43
N GLU A 292 3.40 3.12 2.71
CA GLU A 292 2.67 3.94 1.74
C GLU A 292 3.57 5.07 1.24
N ARG A 293 4.29 5.73 2.16
CA ARG A 293 5.17 6.86 1.86
C ARG A 293 6.49 6.43 1.24
N ILE A 294 7.08 5.33 1.72
CA ILE A 294 8.32 4.76 1.16
C ILE A 294 8.12 4.30 -0.29
N TYR A 295 7.05 3.53 -0.56
CA TYR A 295 6.94 2.77 -1.83
C TYR A 295 5.54 2.72 -2.43
N PHE A 296 4.51 2.38 -1.66
CA PHE A 296 3.27 1.83 -2.21
C PHE A 296 2.37 2.88 -2.89
N SER A 297 2.24 4.07 -2.29
CA SER A 297 1.50 5.19 -2.87
C SER A 297 2.31 5.88 -3.97
N ARG A 298 1.64 6.66 -4.84
CA ARG A 298 2.32 7.35 -5.92
C ARG A 298 3.20 8.49 -5.41
N GLY A 299 4.44 8.54 -5.93
CA GLY A 299 5.40 9.58 -5.56
C GLY A 299 5.13 10.97 -6.13
N ASN A 300 4.05 11.17 -6.88
CA ASN A 300 3.66 12.48 -7.41
C ASN A 300 2.65 13.23 -6.51
N ASP A 301 2.26 12.64 -5.39
CA ASP A 301 1.62 13.38 -4.32
C ASP A 301 2.65 14.33 -3.64
N PRO A 302 2.31 15.61 -3.38
CA PRO A 302 3.29 16.58 -2.88
C PRO A 302 3.98 16.18 -1.58
N ASP A 303 3.24 15.61 -0.63
CA ASP A 303 3.77 15.24 0.67
C ASP A 303 4.70 14.02 0.50
N ILE A 304 4.24 13.00 -0.24
CA ILE A 304 5.04 11.81 -0.55
C ILE A 304 6.33 12.16 -1.28
N TYR A 305 6.26 13.11 -2.22
CA TYR A 305 7.43 13.53 -2.98
C TYR A 305 8.49 14.16 -2.07
N ALA A 306 8.07 15.06 -1.17
CA ALA A 306 8.96 15.71 -0.20
C ALA A 306 9.53 14.71 0.81
N GLU A 307 8.68 13.84 1.36
CA GLU A 307 9.04 12.75 2.27
C GLU A 307 10.08 11.81 1.66
N ARG A 308 9.89 11.36 0.41
CA ARG A 308 10.86 10.51 -0.30
C ARG A 308 12.18 11.22 -0.52
N LYS A 309 12.17 12.50 -0.90
CA LYS A 309 13.40 13.29 -1.01
C LYS A 309 14.15 13.32 0.33
N MET A 310 13.44 13.52 1.44
CA MET A 310 14.05 13.50 2.76
C MET A 310 14.65 12.13 3.11
N LEU A 311 13.93 11.03 2.84
CA LEU A 311 14.45 9.68 3.02
C LEU A 311 15.77 9.45 2.26
N GLY A 312 15.87 9.97 1.04
CA GLY A 312 17.12 9.94 0.27
C GLY A 312 18.22 10.82 0.85
N ALA A 313 17.89 12.04 1.28
CA ALA A 313 18.86 12.97 1.88
C ALA A 313 19.51 12.36 3.15
N LEU A 314 18.72 11.71 4.00
CA LEU A 314 19.18 11.11 5.26
C LEU A 314 20.09 9.89 5.08
N LEU A 315 20.19 9.31 3.86
CA LEU A 315 21.16 8.26 3.56
C LEU A 315 22.59 8.79 3.35
N VAL A 316 22.74 10.08 3.02
CA VAL A 316 24.04 10.66 2.63
C VAL A 316 25.15 10.41 3.66
N PRO A 317 24.95 10.63 4.98
CA PRO A 317 26.02 10.45 5.96
C PRO A 317 26.60 9.03 5.94
N ASP A 318 25.75 8.00 5.88
CA ASP A 318 26.21 6.62 5.92
C ASP A 318 26.81 6.15 4.59
N VAL A 319 26.29 6.67 3.47
CA VAL A 319 26.91 6.45 2.15
C VAL A 319 28.31 7.06 2.11
N LEU A 320 28.50 8.30 2.58
CA LEU A 320 29.82 8.96 2.57
C LEU A 320 30.83 8.29 3.51
N LYS A 321 30.40 7.76 4.65
CA LYS A 321 31.26 6.90 5.50
C LYS A 321 31.78 5.68 4.73
N SER A 322 30.98 5.17 3.79
CA SER A 322 31.27 3.95 3.06
C SER A 322 32.09 4.16 1.77
N VAL A 323 31.82 5.21 1.00
CA VAL A 323 32.50 5.47 -0.30
C VAL A 323 33.52 6.62 -0.25
N GLY A 324 33.50 7.43 0.81
CA GLY A 324 34.34 8.61 0.98
C GLY A 324 33.76 9.88 0.33
N ASN A 325 34.49 10.98 0.48
CA ASN A 325 34.13 12.31 -0.06
C ASN A 325 34.78 12.61 -1.42
N ASP A 326 35.44 11.62 -2.02
CA ASP A 326 35.97 11.72 -3.38
C ASP A 326 34.87 11.36 -4.39
N PHE A 327 34.04 12.37 -4.68
CA PHE A 327 32.99 12.34 -5.68
C PHE A 327 33.52 12.19 -7.10
N SER A 328 34.77 12.59 -7.35
CA SER A 328 35.39 12.40 -8.66
C SER A 328 35.46 10.91 -9.03
N ASN A 329 35.65 10.05 -8.02
CA ASN A 329 35.72 8.58 -8.10
C ASN A 329 34.44 7.88 -7.58
N SER A 330 33.28 8.54 -7.70
CA SER A 330 31.99 7.97 -7.32
C SER A 330 30.92 8.31 -8.36
N VAL A 331 30.06 7.34 -8.68
CA VAL A 331 28.90 7.50 -9.55
C VAL A 331 27.65 7.16 -8.76
N PHE A 332 26.71 8.11 -8.71
CA PHE A 332 25.46 7.98 -7.96
C PHE A 332 24.27 7.77 -8.90
N SER A 333 23.52 6.70 -8.67
CA SER A 333 22.38 6.26 -9.47
C SER A 333 21.24 5.76 -8.57
N TYR A 334 20.17 5.26 -9.17
CA TYR A 334 19.03 4.64 -8.50
C TYR A 334 18.52 3.42 -9.25
N VAL A 335 17.69 2.61 -8.58
CA VAL A 335 16.94 1.50 -9.18
C VAL A 335 15.56 2.01 -9.63
N PRO A 336 15.23 1.97 -10.93
CA PRO A 336 13.96 2.51 -11.40
C PRO A 336 12.73 1.65 -11.00
N ASN A 337 11.56 2.25 -10.75
CA ASN A 337 11.22 3.67 -10.92
C ASN A 337 11.01 4.40 -9.58
N THR A 338 10.57 3.70 -8.53
CA THR A 338 10.05 4.33 -7.31
C THR A 338 11.12 5.06 -6.49
N ALA A 339 12.38 4.61 -6.55
CA ALA A 339 13.50 5.25 -5.86
C ALA A 339 13.93 6.61 -6.46
N GLU A 340 13.35 7.02 -7.59
CA GLU A 340 13.71 8.27 -8.29
C GLU A 340 13.57 9.53 -7.41
N SER A 341 12.43 9.69 -6.71
CA SER A 341 12.21 10.86 -5.85
C SER A 341 13.24 10.93 -4.72
N ALA A 342 13.55 9.78 -4.10
CA ALA A 342 14.57 9.72 -3.06
C ALA A 342 15.96 10.00 -3.60
N TYR A 343 16.29 9.50 -4.79
CA TYR A 343 17.53 9.81 -5.48
C TYR A 343 17.72 11.31 -5.70
N TYR A 344 16.68 12.05 -6.10
CA TYR A 344 16.80 13.50 -6.23
C TYR A 344 17.12 14.20 -4.91
N GLY A 345 16.49 13.78 -3.80
CA GLY A 345 16.82 14.31 -2.47
C GLY A 345 18.22 13.92 -2.00
N PHE A 346 18.64 12.69 -2.26
CA PHE A 346 20.01 12.22 -2.01
C PHE A 346 21.05 13.06 -2.77
N MET A 347 20.84 13.31 -4.07
CA MET A 347 21.73 14.12 -4.90
C MET A 347 21.77 15.59 -4.45
N GLU A 348 20.64 16.15 -4.06
CA GLU A 348 20.57 17.50 -3.49
C GLU A 348 21.41 17.59 -2.21
N GLN A 349 21.27 16.62 -1.31
CA GLN A 349 22.02 16.60 -0.06
C GLN A 349 23.52 16.39 -0.27
N LEU A 350 23.94 15.53 -1.21
CA LEU A 350 25.36 15.42 -1.59
C LEU A 350 25.95 16.75 -2.05
N ARG A 351 25.19 17.50 -2.87
CA ARG A 351 25.62 18.81 -3.36
C ARG A 351 25.67 19.85 -2.25
N LEU A 352 24.77 19.78 -1.27
CA LEU A 352 24.82 20.64 -0.08
C LEU A 352 26.07 20.34 0.76
N VAL A 353 26.40 19.06 0.98
CA VAL A 353 27.64 18.65 1.67
C VAL A 353 28.86 19.20 0.94
N ARG A 354 28.96 19.00 -0.39
CA ARG A 354 30.08 19.54 -1.18
C ARG A 354 30.16 21.06 -1.12
N ARG A 355 29.03 21.76 -1.20
CA ARG A 355 29.01 23.23 -1.09
C ARG A 355 29.49 23.73 0.27
N ALA A 356 29.08 23.07 1.36
CA ALA A 356 29.53 23.43 2.70
C ALA A 356 31.04 23.21 2.87
N GLU A 357 31.56 22.10 2.35
CA GLU A 357 33.00 21.81 2.32
C GLU A 357 33.78 22.89 1.56
N VAL A 358 33.35 23.22 0.34
CA VAL A 358 33.97 24.27 -0.50
C VAL A 358 33.93 25.63 0.20
N GLN A 359 32.77 26.00 0.77
CA GLN A 359 32.63 27.25 1.50
C GLN A 359 33.61 27.35 2.67
N GLN A 360 33.75 26.27 3.45
CA GLN A 360 34.66 26.22 4.59
C GLN A 360 36.12 26.38 4.13
N GLN A 361 36.53 25.66 3.08
CA GLN A 361 37.89 25.73 2.54
C GLN A 361 38.21 27.12 1.97
N LEU A 362 37.25 27.78 1.32
CA LEU A 362 37.41 29.16 0.84
C LEU A 362 37.57 30.17 1.98
N ILE A 363 36.81 30.01 3.07
CA ILE A 363 36.95 30.86 4.27
C ILE A 363 38.33 30.65 4.90
N GLU A 364 38.79 29.41 5.01
CA GLU A 364 40.11 29.09 5.56
C GLU A 364 41.24 29.65 4.71
N ALA A 365 41.17 29.48 3.38
CA ALA A 365 42.16 30.04 2.45
C ALA A 365 42.19 31.57 2.52
N LYS A 366 41.02 32.21 2.58
CA LYS A 366 40.91 33.66 2.78
C LYS A 366 41.58 34.10 4.08
N ASN A 367 41.35 33.40 5.18
CA ASN A 367 41.93 33.73 6.49
C ASN A 367 43.46 33.54 6.52
N LYS A 368 43.99 32.62 5.72
CA LYS A 368 45.44 32.38 5.58
C LYS A 368 46.12 33.31 4.57
N GLY A 369 45.35 33.98 3.71
CA GLY A 369 45.87 34.80 2.61
C GLY A 369 46.22 34.00 1.35
N ASP A 370 45.78 32.75 1.26
CA ASP A 370 46.09 31.80 0.18
C ASP A 370 44.96 31.72 -0.88
N LEU A 371 44.03 32.67 -0.89
CA LEU A 371 42.89 32.66 -1.80
C LEU A 371 43.32 33.13 -3.20
N THR A 372 43.38 32.23 -4.17
CA THR A 372 43.65 32.51 -5.58
C THR A 372 42.49 32.12 -6.49
N ASP A 373 42.44 32.67 -7.70
CA ASP A 373 41.45 32.30 -8.70
C ASP A 373 41.57 30.81 -9.10
N GLU A 374 42.79 30.26 -9.13
CA GLU A 374 43.03 28.84 -9.39
C GLU A 374 42.42 27.97 -8.30
N LEU A 375 42.62 28.31 -7.02
CA LEU A 375 42.05 27.58 -5.89
C LEU A 375 40.51 27.66 -5.91
N ILE A 376 39.95 28.82 -6.21
CA ILE A 376 38.49 28.98 -6.35
C ILE A 376 37.97 28.05 -7.44
N ASN A 377 38.61 28.03 -8.61
CA ASN A 377 38.19 27.18 -9.72
C ASN A 377 38.32 25.69 -9.38
N GLU A 378 39.43 25.26 -8.76
CA GLU A 378 39.64 23.88 -8.30
C GLU A 378 38.52 23.47 -7.33
N LEU A 379 38.26 24.28 -6.29
CA LEU A 379 37.25 23.93 -5.29
C LEU A 379 35.82 23.90 -5.85
N VAL A 380 35.48 24.83 -6.75
CA VAL A 380 34.14 24.95 -7.30
C VAL A 380 33.86 23.92 -8.40
N MET A 381 34.83 23.69 -9.29
CA MET A 381 34.64 22.86 -10.49
C MET A 381 34.97 21.39 -10.25
N ASP A 382 35.97 21.09 -9.42
CA ASP A 382 36.39 19.72 -9.17
C ASP A 382 35.58 19.06 -8.05
N ASN A 383 35.60 17.72 -8.08
CA ASN A 383 34.94 16.88 -7.10
C ASN A 383 33.42 17.16 -6.96
N TRP A 384 32.75 17.54 -8.05
CA TRP A 384 31.30 17.71 -8.04
C TRP A 384 30.56 16.36 -8.02
N PRO A 385 29.52 16.15 -7.18
CA PRO A 385 28.73 14.93 -7.17
C PRO A 385 28.07 14.62 -8.52
N LYS A 386 28.49 13.51 -9.14
CA LYS A 386 28.01 13.04 -10.45
C LYS A 386 26.79 12.12 -10.30
N GLY A 387 25.65 12.58 -10.79
CA GLY A 387 24.41 11.81 -10.82
C GLY A 387 24.14 11.26 -12.21
N GLU A 388 23.95 9.94 -12.32
CA GLU A 388 23.79 9.25 -13.59
C GLU A 388 22.67 8.23 -13.54
N LYS A 389 22.01 8.01 -14.68
CA LYS A 389 21.03 6.94 -14.83
C LYS A 389 21.74 5.67 -15.30
N ILE A 390 22.17 4.84 -14.35
CA ILE A 390 22.90 3.60 -14.69
C ILE A 390 21.93 2.45 -14.98
N ALA A 391 21.00 2.16 -14.08
CA ALA A 391 20.02 1.10 -14.31
C ALA A 391 18.87 1.59 -15.20
N ASN A 392 18.59 0.87 -16.28
CA ASN A 392 17.46 1.10 -17.17
C ASN A 392 16.50 -0.09 -17.10
N LYS A 393 15.21 0.16 -16.88
CA LYS A 393 14.18 -0.87 -16.75
C LYS A 393 13.35 -0.97 -18.04
N ASP A 394 13.41 -2.09 -18.74
CA ASP A 394 12.56 -2.35 -19.91
C ASP A 394 11.26 -3.04 -19.48
N ILE A 395 10.18 -2.26 -19.46
CA ILE A 395 8.85 -2.70 -19.02
C ILE A 395 8.17 -3.62 -20.06
N LYS A 396 8.56 -3.57 -21.34
CA LYS A 396 7.84 -4.25 -22.44
C LYS A 396 8.08 -5.76 -22.50
N LEU A 397 9.17 -6.26 -21.91
CA LEU A 397 9.48 -7.69 -21.88
C LEU A 397 8.53 -8.50 -20.98
N ARG A 398 7.83 -7.85 -20.04
CA ARG A 398 6.88 -8.52 -19.11
C ARG A 398 5.56 -8.93 -19.77
N THR A 399 5.21 -8.35 -20.92
CA THR A 399 3.87 -8.43 -21.52
C THR A 399 3.68 -9.46 -22.64
N PHE A 400 4.72 -10.20 -23.06
CA PHE A 400 4.65 -10.98 -24.32
C PHE A 400 4.55 -12.51 -24.23
N ILE A 401 4.84 -13.21 -23.12
CA ILE A 401 4.84 -14.70 -23.14
C ILE A 401 4.28 -15.33 -21.84
N SER A 402 3.27 -16.19 -21.99
CA SER A 402 2.45 -16.80 -20.95
C SER A 402 2.87 -18.24 -20.57
N GLN A 403 4.16 -18.57 -20.55
CA GLN A 403 4.63 -19.90 -20.12
C GLN A 403 5.68 -19.81 -18.99
N GLU A 404 5.44 -20.55 -17.91
CA GLU A 404 6.21 -20.49 -16.65
C GLU A 404 7.66 -20.95 -16.77
N SER A 405 7.99 -21.81 -17.73
CA SER A 405 9.33 -22.40 -17.88
C SER A 405 10.40 -21.46 -18.45
N GLY A 406 10.02 -20.31 -19.04
CA GLY A 406 10.94 -19.32 -19.61
C GLY A 406 11.21 -18.07 -18.73
N ARG A 407 10.55 -17.94 -17.57
CA ARG A 407 10.56 -16.70 -16.78
C ARG A 407 11.93 -16.32 -16.21
N ASN A 408 12.71 -17.28 -15.71
CA ASN A 408 13.97 -16.97 -15.03
C ASN A 408 15.03 -16.37 -15.97
N GLN A 409 15.07 -16.76 -17.25
CA GLN A 409 15.97 -16.17 -18.25
C GLN A 409 15.49 -14.76 -18.69
N LEU A 410 14.19 -14.51 -18.74
CA LEU A 410 13.65 -13.20 -19.14
C LEU A 410 13.74 -12.15 -18.02
N VAL A 411 13.65 -12.56 -16.75
CA VAL A 411 13.81 -11.66 -15.58
C VAL A 411 15.20 -11.03 -15.51
N SER A 412 16.24 -11.74 -15.99
CA SER A 412 17.60 -11.19 -16.07
C SER A 412 17.79 -10.12 -17.16
N HIS A 413 16.82 -9.97 -18.09
CA HIS A 413 16.84 -8.95 -19.16
C HIS A 413 15.90 -7.77 -18.91
N VAL A 414 15.22 -7.72 -17.77
CA VAL A 414 14.35 -6.59 -17.40
C VAL A 414 15.17 -5.31 -17.17
N TYR A 415 16.45 -5.47 -16.80
CA TYR A 415 17.36 -4.35 -16.59
C TYR A 415 18.52 -4.39 -17.58
N ASP A 416 18.92 -3.20 -18.02
CA ASP A 416 20.15 -2.94 -18.76
C ASP A 416 20.93 -1.82 -18.06
N ILE A 417 22.19 -1.62 -18.42
CA ILE A 417 23.04 -0.54 -17.88
C ILE A 417 23.39 0.50 -18.93
N THR A 418 23.61 1.73 -18.48
CA THR A 418 24.26 2.75 -19.30
C THR A 418 25.76 2.46 -19.35
N TYR A 419 26.27 2.12 -20.54
CA TYR A 419 27.67 1.72 -20.75
C TYR A 419 28.61 2.93 -20.84
N GLY A 420 29.85 2.76 -20.37
CA GLY A 420 30.93 3.75 -20.52
C GLY A 420 30.95 4.90 -19.50
N VAL A 421 29.97 4.96 -18.58
CA VAL A 421 29.87 6.02 -17.56
C VAL A 421 30.70 5.68 -16.31
N VAL A 422 30.59 4.45 -15.82
CA VAL A 422 31.36 3.96 -14.66
C VAL A 422 32.74 3.52 -15.13
N ARG A 423 33.81 4.11 -14.59
CA ARG A 423 35.18 3.73 -14.90
C ARG A 423 35.55 2.48 -14.12
N GLU A 424 35.88 1.42 -14.86
CA GLU A 424 36.19 0.11 -14.29
C GLU A 424 37.28 0.23 -13.20
N LYS A 425 37.03 -0.39 -12.05
CA LYS A 425 37.92 -0.49 -10.88
C LYS A 425 38.35 0.84 -10.24
N ILE A 426 37.87 1.97 -10.74
CA ILE A 426 38.15 3.30 -10.21
C ILE A 426 36.94 3.80 -9.43
N ASP A 427 35.77 3.83 -10.06
CA ASP A 427 34.57 4.44 -9.49
C ASP A 427 33.89 3.52 -8.48
N ALA A 428 33.42 4.08 -7.36
CA ALA A 428 32.36 3.46 -6.57
C ALA A 428 31.01 3.70 -7.24
N LEU A 429 30.22 2.65 -7.46
CA LEU A 429 28.85 2.77 -7.95
C LEU A 429 27.88 2.66 -6.77
N VAL A 430 27.16 3.74 -6.51
CA VAL A 430 26.13 3.82 -5.47
C VAL A 430 24.76 3.85 -6.13
N CYS A 431 23.89 2.90 -5.80
CA CYS A 431 22.51 2.86 -6.27
C CYS A 431 21.52 2.96 -5.11
N ILE A 432 20.65 3.96 -5.17
CA ILE A 432 19.52 4.10 -4.24
C ILE A 432 18.39 3.15 -4.65
N ASP A 433 17.86 2.39 -3.71
CA ASP A 433 16.69 1.53 -3.88
C ASP A 433 15.63 1.89 -2.83
N ASP A 434 14.36 1.59 -3.12
CA ASP A 434 13.28 1.93 -2.19
C ASP A 434 13.34 1.04 -0.93
N SER A 435 13.43 -0.27 -1.13
CA SER A 435 13.31 -1.29 -0.11
C SER A 435 13.89 -2.63 -0.57
N ILE A 436 14.35 -3.45 0.38
CA ILE A 436 14.84 -4.80 0.09
C ILE A 436 14.06 -5.80 0.96
N VAL A 437 13.11 -6.52 0.35
CA VAL A 437 12.26 -7.51 1.05
C VAL A 437 12.86 -8.92 1.00
N ARG A 438 12.79 -9.57 -0.18
CA ARG A 438 13.21 -10.97 -0.36
C ARG A 438 14.64 -11.14 -0.88
N GLY A 439 15.27 -10.05 -1.31
CA GLY A 439 16.62 -10.06 -1.90
C GLY A 439 16.75 -10.75 -3.27
N THR A 440 15.74 -11.47 -3.76
CA THR A 440 15.81 -12.23 -5.02
C THR A 440 16.01 -11.34 -6.24
N THR A 441 15.24 -10.24 -6.37
CA THR A 441 15.41 -9.26 -7.45
C THR A 441 16.79 -8.59 -7.39
N LEU A 442 17.25 -8.29 -6.18
CA LEU A 442 18.56 -7.71 -5.94
C LEU A 442 19.68 -8.65 -6.42
N LYS A 443 19.63 -9.92 -6.00
CA LYS A 443 20.58 -10.98 -6.38
C LYS A 443 20.53 -11.30 -7.88
N GLN A 444 19.36 -11.65 -8.39
CA GLN A 444 19.23 -12.24 -9.73
C GLN A 444 19.29 -11.22 -10.87
N SER A 445 18.91 -9.96 -10.60
CA SER A 445 18.79 -8.94 -11.64
C SER A 445 19.70 -7.74 -11.39
N ILE A 446 19.55 -7.05 -10.26
CA ILE A 446 20.15 -5.73 -10.06
C ILE A 446 21.67 -5.82 -9.85
N LEU A 447 22.15 -6.61 -8.88
CA LEU A 447 23.60 -6.74 -8.62
C LEU A 447 24.32 -7.35 -9.82
N LYS A 448 23.70 -8.34 -10.46
CA LYS A 448 24.25 -9.00 -11.64
C LYS A 448 24.44 -8.04 -12.81
N ILE A 449 23.47 -7.16 -13.08
CA ILE A 449 23.59 -6.19 -14.19
C ILE A 449 24.54 -5.04 -13.84
N LEU A 450 24.42 -4.47 -12.63
CA LEU A 450 25.27 -3.35 -12.21
C LEU A 450 26.74 -3.77 -12.12
N GLY A 451 27.02 -4.99 -11.65
CA GLY A 451 28.37 -5.55 -11.57
C GLY A 451 29.09 -5.66 -12.90
N ARG A 452 28.38 -5.66 -14.06
CA ARG A 452 29.01 -5.65 -15.39
C ARG A 452 29.84 -4.40 -15.66
N SER A 453 29.51 -3.30 -14.99
CA SER A 453 30.30 -2.05 -15.05
C SER A 453 31.63 -2.13 -14.28
N LYS A 454 31.87 -3.23 -13.55
CA LYS A 454 33.08 -3.52 -12.76
C LYS A 454 33.55 -2.32 -11.93
N PRO A 455 32.70 -1.71 -11.08
CA PRO A 455 33.15 -0.62 -10.23
C PRO A 455 34.24 -1.09 -9.26
N ARG A 456 34.91 -0.17 -8.56
CA ARG A 456 35.77 -0.50 -7.41
C ARG A 456 34.94 -1.08 -6.26
N LYS A 457 33.73 -0.56 -6.08
CA LYS A 457 32.78 -0.91 -5.02
C LYS A 457 31.36 -0.76 -5.55
N LEU A 458 30.48 -1.70 -5.23
CA LEU A 458 29.06 -1.65 -5.57
C LEU A 458 28.25 -1.51 -4.28
N LEU A 459 27.65 -0.34 -4.07
CA LEU A 459 26.87 -0.04 -2.86
C LEU A 459 25.39 0.13 -3.22
N ILE A 460 24.53 -0.59 -2.52
CA ILE A 460 23.07 -0.41 -2.59
C ILE A 460 22.61 0.26 -1.30
N ALA A 461 21.92 1.39 -1.40
CA ALA A 461 21.37 2.10 -0.25
C ALA A 461 19.84 2.07 -0.30
N SER A 462 19.23 1.33 0.63
CA SER A 462 17.78 1.20 0.77
C SER A 462 17.21 2.36 1.59
N THR A 463 16.22 3.07 1.05
CA THR A 463 15.52 4.14 1.78
C THR A 463 14.60 3.62 2.90
N ALA A 464 14.27 2.33 2.87
CA ALA A 464 13.62 1.64 3.97
C ALA A 464 14.65 1.04 4.94
N PRO A 465 14.32 0.99 6.26
CA PRO A 465 14.97 0.09 7.19
C PRO A 465 14.82 -1.38 6.80
N GLN A 466 15.50 -2.25 7.55
CA GLN A 466 15.44 -3.70 7.35
C GLN A 466 14.03 -4.22 7.62
N ILE A 467 13.39 -4.80 6.60
CA ILE A 467 12.08 -5.45 6.75
C ILE A 467 12.27 -6.78 7.47
N ARG A 468 11.89 -6.80 8.75
CA ARG A 468 12.13 -7.89 9.70
C ARG A 468 10.87 -8.68 10.03
N TYR A 469 9.70 -8.05 9.98
CA TYR A 469 8.44 -8.67 10.43
C TYR A 469 7.35 -8.57 9.35
N PRO A 470 6.39 -9.51 9.32
CA PRO A 470 5.37 -9.53 8.29
C PRO A 470 4.38 -8.37 8.42
N ASP A 471 3.85 -7.91 7.29
CA ASP A 471 2.67 -7.05 7.27
C ASP A 471 1.38 -7.86 7.28
N CYS A 472 0.41 -7.40 8.06
CA CYS A 472 -0.90 -8.02 8.23
C CYS A 472 -2.05 -7.02 8.09
N TYR A 473 -1.78 -5.84 7.54
CA TYR A 473 -2.81 -4.81 7.36
C TYR A 473 -3.14 -4.55 5.90
N GLY A 474 -2.54 -5.31 4.98
CA GLY A 474 -2.90 -5.34 3.56
C GLY A 474 -1.75 -5.03 2.59
N ILE A 475 -0.48 -5.10 3.03
CA ILE A 475 0.69 -5.16 2.14
C ILE A 475 1.13 -6.62 2.03
N ASP A 476 1.54 -7.05 0.84
CA ASP A 476 1.96 -8.44 0.57
C ASP A 476 3.36 -8.78 1.13
N MET A 477 3.46 -8.85 2.46
CA MET A 477 4.67 -9.23 3.19
C MET A 477 4.29 -10.24 4.28
N SER A 478 3.78 -11.42 3.91
CA SER A 478 3.21 -12.38 4.88
C SER A 478 4.13 -13.54 5.29
N GLU A 479 5.13 -13.88 4.48
CA GLU A 479 5.97 -15.07 4.68
C GLU A 479 7.33 -14.70 5.24
N LEU A 480 7.46 -14.72 6.58
CA LEU A 480 8.67 -14.31 7.30
C LEU A 480 9.96 -15.01 6.80
N GLY A 481 9.88 -16.32 6.53
CA GLY A 481 11.01 -17.11 6.04
C GLY A 481 11.57 -16.65 4.67
N LYS A 482 10.84 -15.82 3.93
CA LYS A 482 11.29 -15.25 2.64
C LYS A 482 12.00 -13.90 2.79
N PHE A 483 12.02 -13.29 3.97
CA PHE A 483 12.65 -12.00 4.17
C PHE A 483 14.16 -12.15 4.30
N ILE A 484 14.91 -11.38 3.51
CA ILE A 484 16.36 -11.52 3.48
C ILE A 484 17.00 -11.11 4.80
N ALA A 485 16.45 -10.11 5.50
CA ALA A 485 16.93 -9.71 6.82
C ALA A 485 16.68 -10.79 7.89
N PHE A 486 15.56 -11.51 7.81
CA PHE A 486 15.29 -12.66 8.67
C PHE A 486 16.23 -13.84 8.36
N GLN A 487 16.42 -14.16 7.07
CA GLN A 487 17.38 -15.19 6.64
C GLN A 487 18.81 -14.87 7.10
N ALA A 488 19.23 -13.61 7.01
CA ALA A 488 20.51 -13.13 7.50
C ALA A 488 20.66 -13.32 9.02
N ALA A 489 19.64 -12.97 9.81
CA ALA A 489 19.64 -13.18 11.25
C ALA A 489 19.73 -14.67 11.60
N VAL A 490 18.96 -15.53 10.92
CA VAL A 490 19.02 -16.99 11.10
C VAL A 490 20.40 -17.55 10.74
N ALA A 491 21.02 -17.08 9.65
CA ALA A 491 22.37 -17.49 9.28
C ALA A 491 23.40 -17.10 10.35
N LEU A 492 23.31 -15.87 10.89
CA LEU A 492 24.17 -15.42 11.99
C LEU A 492 23.96 -16.21 13.29
N ILE A 493 22.71 -16.60 13.60
CA ILE A 493 22.38 -17.48 14.73
C ILE A 493 23.14 -18.80 14.63
N ASN A 494 23.11 -19.42 13.46
CA ASN A 494 23.79 -20.69 13.19
C ASN A 494 25.31 -20.54 13.24
N GLU A 495 25.86 -19.48 12.63
CA GLU A 495 27.30 -19.23 12.57
C GLU A 495 27.92 -18.91 13.93
N ARG A 496 27.19 -18.19 14.80
CA ARG A 496 27.67 -17.83 16.14
C ARG A 496 27.31 -18.86 17.22
N GLY A 497 26.63 -19.95 16.87
CA GLY A 497 26.33 -21.05 17.77
C GLY A 497 25.28 -20.73 18.83
N PHE A 498 24.30 -19.88 18.53
CA PHE A 498 23.14 -19.62 19.40
C PHE A 498 22.12 -20.79 19.34
N ASN A 499 22.60 -21.99 19.67
CA ASN A 499 21.83 -23.23 19.61
C ASN A 499 20.60 -23.16 20.54
N GLY A 500 19.44 -23.62 20.06
CA GLY A 500 18.19 -23.63 20.82
C GLY A 500 17.42 -22.31 20.84
N LEU A 501 18.00 -21.19 20.37
CA LEU A 501 17.31 -19.89 20.37
C LEU A 501 16.01 -19.91 19.54
N LEU A 502 16.06 -20.48 18.34
CA LEU A 502 14.88 -20.57 17.47
C LEU A 502 13.80 -21.49 18.05
N GLU A 503 14.19 -22.55 18.74
CA GLU A 503 13.27 -23.47 19.44
C GLU A 503 12.59 -22.76 20.62
N GLU A 504 13.34 -22.00 21.40
CA GLU A 504 12.80 -21.20 22.50
C GLU A 504 11.78 -20.16 21.99
N VAL A 505 12.11 -19.43 20.91
CA VAL A 505 11.19 -18.48 20.29
C VAL A 505 9.93 -19.19 19.80
N ALA A 506 10.06 -20.37 19.20
CA ALA A 506 8.92 -21.16 18.76
C ALA A 506 8.03 -21.58 19.93
N GLN A 507 8.62 -22.03 21.04
CA GLN A 507 7.86 -22.40 22.23
C GLN A 507 7.08 -21.21 22.80
N ASN A 508 7.73 -20.06 22.94
CA ASN A 508 7.08 -18.84 23.43
C ASN A 508 5.94 -18.39 22.50
N CYS A 509 6.14 -18.47 21.17
CA CYS A 509 5.08 -18.18 20.19
C CYS A 509 3.88 -19.14 20.33
N ARG A 510 4.11 -20.44 20.57
CA ARG A 510 3.01 -21.41 20.77
C ARG A 510 2.23 -21.14 22.06
N GLU A 511 2.91 -20.71 23.11
CA GLU A 511 2.28 -20.38 24.38
C GLU A 511 1.43 -19.11 24.25
N ALA A 512 1.98 -18.05 23.65
CA ALA A 512 1.26 -16.80 23.42
C ALA A 512 0.00 -16.99 22.55
N LEU A 513 0.03 -17.88 21.55
CA LEU A 513 -1.14 -18.16 20.70
C LEU A 513 -2.26 -18.96 21.40
N LYS A 514 -2.01 -19.57 22.56
CA LYS A 514 -3.05 -20.25 23.37
C LYS A 514 -3.82 -19.28 24.26
N GLU A 515 -3.27 -18.10 24.52
CA GLU A 515 -3.90 -17.12 25.39
C GLU A 515 -5.13 -16.52 24.71
N THR A 516 -6.26 -16.51 25.40
CA THR A 516 -7.50 -15.88 24.93
C THR A 516 -7.43 -14.35 25.00
N ARG A 517 -6.54 -13.80 25.83
CA ARG A 517 -6.24 -12.37 25.89
C ARG A 517 -4.88 -12.15 25.24
N SER A 518 -4.82 -11.25 24.26
CA SER A 518 -3.56 -10.94 23.59
C SER A 518 -2.57 -10.29 24.55
N ASN A 519 -1.42 -10.94 24.72
CA ASN A 519 -0.24 -10.30 25.27
C ASN A 519 0.45 -9.49 24.15
N LEU A 520 0.72 -8.21 24.39
CA LEU A 520 1.35 -7.29 23.43
C LEU A 520 2.88 -7.47 23.39
N VAL A 521 3.34 -8.72 23.35
CA VAL A 521 4.76 -9.08 23.36
C VAL A 521 5.10 -9.83 22.08
N ASN A 522 6.04 -9.29 21.32
CA ASN A 522 6.53 -9.94 20.11
C ASN A 522 7.77 -10.80 20.43
N HIS A 523 7.57 -12.09 20.66
CA HIS A 523 8.65 -13.05 20.92
C HIS A 523 9.64 -13.21 19.75
N VAL A 524 9.23 -12.85 18.52
CA VAL A 524 10.09 -12.93 17.33
C VAL A 524 11.23 -11.90 17.38
N LYS A 525 11.10 -10.81 18.17
CA LYS A 525 12.16 -9.81 18.34
C LYS A 525 13.48 -10.45 18.80
N LYS A 526 13.40 -11.51 19.61
CA LYS A 526 14.55 -12.26 20.13
C LYS A 526 15.49 -12.83 19.05
N VAL A 527 14.97 -13.05 17.84
CA VAL A 527 15.80 -13.48 16.68
C VAL A 527 16.86 -12.45 16.32
N TYR A 528 16.60 -11.16 16.60
CA TYR A 528 17.44 -10.05 16.17
C TYR A 528 18.26 -9.42 17.28
N GLU A 529 17.92 -9.64 18.56
CA GLU A 529 18.50 -8.95 19.73
C GLU A 529 20.02 -9.09 19.87
N ASN A 530 20.59 -10.21 19.40
CA ASN A 530 22.02 -10.49 19.49
C ASN A 530 22.86 -9.85 18.37
N PHE A 531 22.23 -9.07 17.48
CA PHE A 531 22.90 -8.51 16.30
C PHE A 531 22.61 -7.02 16.14
N THR A 532 23.64 -6.28 15.79
CA THR A 532 23.50 -4.90 15.33
C THR A 532 22.87 -4.87 13.92
N PRO A 533 22.18 -3.78 13.55
CA PRO A 533 21.70 -3.59 12.18
C PRO A 533 22.82 -3.70 11.14
N VAL A 534 24.04 -3.26 11.46
CA VAL A 534 25.20 -3.32 10.55
C VAL A 534 25.61 -4.77 10.29
N GLU A 535 25.65 -5.63 11.31
CA GLU A 535 25.98 -7.05 11.15
C GLU A 535 24.96 -7.78 10.27
N ILE A 536 23.66 -7.50 10.46
CA ILE A 536 22.61 -8.06 9.60
C ILE A 536 22.77 -7.56 8.17
N SER A 537 23.04 -6.26 7.97
CA SER A 537 23.22 -5.68 6.63
C SER A 537 24.40 -6.30 5.89
N ALA A 538 25.52 -6.52 6.58
CA ALA A 538 26.70 -7.20 6.04
C ALA A 538 26.36 -8.64 5.64
N LYS A 539 25.61 -9.37 6.48
CA LYS A 539 25.18 -10.73 6.14
C LYS A 539 24.18 -10.77 4.98
N VAL A 540 23.28 -9.79 4.88
CA VAL A 540 22.41 -9.65 3.71
C VAL A 540 23.23 -9.45 2.44
N ALA A 541 24.23 -8.56 2.46
CA ALA A 541 25.11 -8.32 1.32
C ALA A 541 25.80 -9.61 0.86
N GLU A 542 26.29 -10.43 1.79
CA GLU A 542 26.85 -11.75 1.50
C GLU A 542 25.82 -12.68 0.80
N LEU A 543 24.62 -12.83 1.38
CA LEU A 543 23.60 -13.75 0.88
C LEU A 543 23.06 -13.38 -0.51
N VAL A 544 22.96 -12.07 -0.80
CA VAL A 544 22.45 -11.57 -2.08
C VAL A 544 23.52 -11.37 -3.14
N THR A 545 24.81 -11.43 -2.79
CA THR A 545 25.88 -11.31 -3.77
C THR A 545 25.84 -12.51 -4.74
N PRO A 546 25.74 -12.28 -6.06
CA PRO A 546 25.77 -13.36 -7.05
C PRO A 546 27.15 -14.01 -7.10
N GLU A 547 27.18 -15.33 -7.32
CA GLU A 547 28.43 -16.10 -7.44
C GLU A 547 29.31 -15.55 -8.57
N GLU A 548 28.72 -15.05 -9.66
CA GLU A 548 29.45 -14.52 -10.81
C GLU A 548 30.29 -13.27 -10.49
N LEU A 549 29.98 -12.55 -9.40
CA LEU A 549 30.79 -11.41 -8.98
C LEU A 549 32.05 -11.84 -8.22
N ASN A 550 32.13 -13.06 -7.67
CA ASN A 550 33.32 -13.57 -6.94
C ASN A 550 33.94 -12.58 -5.92
N GLY A 551 33.13 -11.70 -5.32
CA GLY A 551 33.60 -10.65 -4.40
C GLY A 551 34.28 -9.44 -5.07
N ASP A 552 34.26 -9.36 -6.40
CA ASP A 552 34.82 -8.28 -7.21
C ASP A 552 33.80 -7.78 -8.26
N PRO A 553 33.12 -6.64 -8.02
CA PRO A 553 33.36 -5.67 -6.94
C PRO A 553 32.89 -6.14 -5.55
N LYS A 554 33.47 -5.53 -4.50
CA LYS A 554 32.91 -5.64 -3.14
C LYS A 554 31.49 -5.07 -3.15
N VAL A 555 30.51 -5.91 -2.80
CA VAL A 555 29.11 -5.53 -2.61
C VAL A 555 28.89 -5.10 -1.17
N GLU A 556 28.18 -3.99 -0.98
CA GLU A 556 27.76 -3.50 0.32
C GLU A 556 26.32 -3.00 0.26
N ILE A 557 25.59 -3.20 1.35
CA ILE A 557 24.20 -2.78 1.48
C ILE A 557 24.04 -1.93 2.72
N ILE A 558 23.47 -0.74 2.55
CA ILE A 558 23.09 0.18 3.63
C ILE A 558 21.57 0.24 3.67
N TYR A 559 21.01 0.14 4.88
CA TYR A 559 19.59 0.37 5.14
C TYR A 559 19.42 1.68 5.89
N GLN A 560 18.30 2.36 5.64
CA GLN A 560 17.94 3.54 6.41
C GLN A 560 17.71 3.19 7.90
N GLY A 561 18.05 4.11 8.79
CA GLY A 561 17.77 3.98 10.23
C GLY A 561 16.27 4.16 10.54
N ILE A 562 15.80 3.61 11.66
CA ILE A 562 14.40 3.81 12.12
C ILE A 562 14.20 5.26 12.57
N GLU A 563 15.22 5.85 13.18
CA GLU A 563 15.23 7.24 13.61
C GLU A 563 15.09 8.19 12.42
N ASN A 564 15.90 7.97 11.37
CA ASN A 564 15.83 8.73 10.14
C ASN A 564 14.51 8.52 9.39
N LEU A 565 13.92 7.32 9.47
CA LEU A 565 12.58 7.07 8.92
C LEU A 565 11.55 7.99 9.57
N HIS A 566 11.54 8.07 10.91
CA HIS A 566 10.61 8.93 11.65
C HIS A 566 10.88 10.42 11.48
N GLU A 567 12.14 10.81 11.26
CA GLU A 567 12.49 12.18 10.89
C GLU A 567 11.90 12.55 9.53
N ALA A 568 11.99 11.65 8.54
CA ALA A 568 11.46 11.89 7.21
C ALA A 568 9.93 11.80 7.13
N LEU A 569 9.30 10.98 7.98
CA LEU A 569 7.87 10.63 7.93
C LEU A 569 7.15 10.94 9.27
N PRO A 570 7.12 12.19 9.74
CA PRO A 570 6.61 12.52 11.06
C PRO A 570 5.12 12.18 11.25
N ASP A 571 4.32 12.29 10.18
CA ASP A 571 2.88 12.03 10.20
C ASP A 571 2.52 10.58 9.85
N HIS A 572 3.51 9.72 9.56
CA HIS A 572 3.32 8.31 9.18
C HIS A 572 4.18 7.36 10.01
N PRO A 573 3.96 7.32 11.34
CA PRO A 573 4.90 6.68 12.27
C PRO A 573 4.72 5.15 12.38
N GLY A 574 3.93 4.53 11.50
CA GLY A 574 3.70 3.09 11.51
C GLY A 574 4.93 2.33 10.97
N ASP A 575 5.60 1.55 11.83
CA ASP A 575 6.90 0.92 11.55
C ASP A 575 7.00 -0.57 11.93
N TRP A 576 5.85 -1.23 12.18
CA TRP A 576 5.78 -2.60 12.74
C TRP A 576 6.54 -3.66 11.95
N TYR A 577 6.68 -3.54 10.63
CA TYR A 577 7.49 -4.45 9.81
C TYR A 577 9.01 -4.26 9.99
N PHE A 578 9.45 -3.17 10.62
CA PHE A 578 10.84 -2.91 10.99
C PHE A 578 11.11 -3.19 12.48
N THR A 579 10.21 -2.73 13.37
CA THR A 579 10.37 -2.78 14.83
C THR A 579 9.77 -4.03 15.46
N GLY A 580 8.73 -4.58 14.86
CA GLY A 580 7.95 -5.68 15.42
C GLY A 580 6.91 -5.20 16.43
N ASP A 581 6.69 -3.89 16.54
CA ASP A 581 5.75 -3.28 17.46
C ASP A 581 4.43 -3.00 16.72
N TYR A 582 3.54 -4.00 16.74
CA TYR A 582 2.29 -3.95 15.99
C TYR A 582 1.27 -3.01 16.65
N PRO A 583 0.48 -2.28 15.85
CA PRO A 583 -0.53 -1.38 16.38
C PRO A 583 -1.77 -2.10 16.93
N THR A 584 -1.95 -3.38 16.60
CA THR A 584 -3.10 -4.18 17.07
C THR A 584 -2.69 -5.51 17.70
N PRO A 585 -3.47 -6.03 18.67
CA PRO A 585 -3.34 -7.38 19.23
C PRO A 585 -3.17 -8.48 18.19
N GLY A 586 -3.97 -8.45 17.12
CA GLY A 586 -3.89 -9.47 16.08
C GLY A 586 -2.61 -9.41 15.24
N GLY A 587 -1.95 -8.25 15.15
CA GLY A 587 -0.64 -8.14 14.51
C GLY A 587 0.44 -8.98 15.21
N TYR A 588 0.43 -9.00 16.55
CA TYR A 588 1.33 -9.86 17.33
C TYR A 588 1.06 -11.35 17.07
N ARG A 589 -0.22 -11.75 17.03
CA ARG A 589 -0.60 -13.14 16.70
C ARG A 589 -0.10 -13.54 15.32
N VAL A 590 -0.21 -12.65 14.33
CA VAL A 590 0.30 -12.90 12.97
C VAL A 590 1.82 -13.10 12.98
N ALA A 591 2.57 -12.26 13.69
CA ALA A 591 4.02 -12.40 13.78
C ALA A 591 4.43 -13.76 14.39
N HIS A 592 3.76 -14.18 15.47
CA HIS A 592 4.01 -15.49 16.10
C HIS A 592 3.66 -16.65 15.16
N LYS A 593 2.50 -16.59 14.48
CA LYS A 593 2.09 -17.62 13.52
C LYS A 593 3.02 -17.66 12.30
N ALA A 594 3.56 -16.53 11.85
CA ALA A 594 4.55 -16.46 10.78
C ALA A 594 5.88 -17.11 11.16
N PHE A 595 6.33 -16.88 12.39
CA PHE A 595 7.51 -17.55 12.91
C PHE A 595 7.30 -19.07 13.03
N LEU A 596 6.16 -19.52 13.55
CA LEU A 596 5.85 -20.95 13.63
C LEU A 596 5.74 -21.61 12.26
N ASN A 597 5.12 -20.93 11.28
CA ASN A 597 5.07 -21.43 9.92
C ASN A 597 6.49 -21.65 9.36
N PHE A 598 7.40 -20.69 9.57
CA PHE A 598 8.81 -20.86 9.21
C PHE A 598 9.45 -22.04 9.96
N TYR A 599 9.33 -22.08 11.29
CA TYR A 599 9.98 -23.08 12.14
C TYR A 599 9.51 -24.51 11.82
N GLU A 600 8.23 -24.68 11.49
CA GLU A 600 7.59 -25.96 11.20
C GLU A 600 7.60 -26.30 9.70
N ASN A 601 8.29 -25.52 8.86
CA ASN A 601 8.33 -25.66 7.40
C ASN A 601 6.95 -25.70 6.74
N LYS A 602 5.98 -24.93 7.28
CA LYS A 602 4.66 -24.76 6.70
C LYS A 602 4.65 -23.57 5.74
N ASN A 603 4.12 -23.81 4.54
CA ASN A 603 3.89 -22.75 3.56
C ASN A 603 2.53 -22.09 3.79
N GLY A 604 2.40 -20.81 3.43
CA GLY A 604 1.14 -20.07 3.50
C GLY A 604 1.21 -18.84 4.41
N ARG A 605 0.16 -18.02 4.35
CA ARG A 605 0.02 -16.82 5.16
C ARG A 605 -0.26 -17.16 6.62
N SER A 606 -0.02 -16.17 7.48
CA SER A 606 -0.15 -16.29 8.92
C SER A 606 -1.44 -15.67 9.47
N TYR A 607 -2.31 -15.22 8.58
CA TYR A 607 -3.68 -14.77 8.82
C TYR A 607 -4.56 -15.32 7.71
#